data_AF-A0A7K3PBJ4-F1
#
_entry.id   AF-A0A7K3PBJ4-F1
#
_cell.length_a   1.000
_cell.length_b   1.000
_cell.length_c   1.000
_cell.angle_alpha   90.00
_cell.angle_beta   90.00
_cell.angle_gamma   90.00
#
_symmetry.space_group_name_H-M   'P 1'
#
loop_
_entity.id
_entity.type
_entity.pdbx_description
1 polymer ?
#
loop_
_entity_poly.entity_id
_entity_poly.type
_entity_poly.pdbx_seq_one_letter_code
_entity_poly.pdbx_strand_id
1 'polypeptide(L)'
;MRLPVELRHVAPRLATGAFILNSGLGKRGADEQTAAMMHGMAKNTYPFLGSLQPTTFLRLLSAGEITLGAALLLPVVPTAVAGIGLTAFSAALVGLYLRTPGMREEGSLRPTQEGTALAKDTWMLGIGVGFVVDGAGRRAR
;
A
#
# COMPACT_ATOMS: atom_id res chain seq x y z
N MET A 1 -23.52 -3.58 -19.76
CA MET A 1 -23.25 -3.22 -18.35
C MET A 1 -22.24 -2.09 -18.31
N ARG A 2 -22.47 -1.00 -17.56
CA ARG A 2 -21.47 0.06 -17.37
C ARG A 2 -20.45 -0.42 -16.35
N LEU A 3 -19.16 -0.30 -16.66
CA LEU A 3 -18.10 -0.63 -15.71
C LEU A 3 -18.13 0.37 -14.54
N PRO A 4 -17.86 -0.06 -13.30
CA PRO A 4 -17.83 0.81 -12.11
C PRO A 4 -16.57 1.70 -12.02
N VAL A 5 -15.91 1.96 -13.16
CA VAL A 5 -14.66 2.72 -13.29
C VAL A 5 -14.85 3.85 -14.30
N GLU A 6 -14.44 5.06 -13.95
CA GLU A 6 -14.47 6.22 -14.84
C GLU A 6 -13.09 6.46 -15.47
N LEU A 7 -13.06 7.16 -16.62
CA LEU A 7 -11.81 7.47 -17.33
C LEU A 7 -10.76 8.14 -16.44
N ARG A 8 -11.18 9.06 -15.55
CA ARG A 8 -10.26 9.73 -14.62
C ARG A 8 -9.62 8.81 -13.58
N HIS A 9 -10.18 7.62 -13.35
CA HIS A 9 -9.62 6.63 -12.43
C HIS A 9 -8.60 5.72 -13.11
N VAL A 10 -8.60 5.62 -14.44
CA VAL A 10 -7.81 4.63 -15.18
C VAL A 10 -6.31 4.80 -14.92
N ALA A 11 -5.76 6.00 -15.16
CA ALA A 11 -4.34 6.26 -14.97
C ALA A 11 -3.85 5.98 -13.53
N PRO A 12 -4.49 6.54 -12.47
CA PRO A 12 -4.04 6.26 -11.11
C PRO A 12 -4.24 4.79 -10.68
N ARG A 13 -5.30 4.12 -11.15
CA ARG A 13 -5.51 2.67 -10.90
C ARG A 13 -4.44 1.81 -11.56
N LEU A 14 -4.09 2.12 -12.82
CA LEU A 14 -3.05 1.40 -13.55
C LEU A 14 -1.69 1.58 -12.89
N ALA A 15 -1.32 2.83 -12.58
CA ALA A 15 -0.04 3.13 -11.95
C ALA A 15 0.11 2.41 -10.60
N THR A 16 -0.83 2.63 -9.68
CA THR A 16 -0.76 2.02 -8.34
C THR A 16 -0.93 0.50 -8.40
N GLY A 17 -1.90 0.02 -9.17
CA GLY A 17 -2.20 -1.41 -9.30
C GLY A 17 -1.04 -2.22 -9.89
N ALA A 18 -0.39 -1.73 -10.95
CA ALA A 18 0.73 -2.42 -11.57
C ALA A 18 1.95 -2.48 -10.65
N PHE A 19 2.30 -1.38 -9.98
CA PHE A 19 3.41 -1.35 -9.04
C PHE A 19 3.18 -2.27 -7.84
N ILE A 20 1.99 -2.23 -7.23
CA ILE A 20 1.65 -3.08 -6.08
C ILE A 20 1.61 -4.56 -6.51
N LEU A 21 0.99 -4.88 -7.65
CA LEU A 21 0.94 -6.25 -8.14
C LEU A 21 2.34 -6.81 -8.41
N ASN A 22 3.19 -6.05 -9.11
CA ASN A 22 4.58 -6.42 -9.35
C ASN A 22 5.33 -6.65 -8.04
N SER A 23 5.15 -5.75 -7.06
CA SER A 23 5.74 -5.85 -5.73
C SER A 23 5.32 -7.14 -5.01
N GLY A 24 4.02 -7.48 -5.04
CA GLY A 24 3.48 -8.69 -4.43
C GLY A 24 3.98 -9.97 -5.12
N LEU A 25 4.02 -9.99 -6.46
CA LEU A 25 4.55 -11.11 -7.23
C LEU A 25 6.05 -11.30 -6.99
N GLY A 26 6.82 -10.22 -6.87
CA GLY A 26 8.25 -10.29 -6.56
C GLY A 26 8.56 -10.83 -5.16
N LYS A 27 7.64 -10.68 -4.21
CA LYS A 27 7.76 -11.28 -2.87
C LYS A 27 7.33 -12.75 -2.81
N ARG A 28 6.70 -13.27 -3.87
CA ARG A 28 6.19 -14.64 -3.90
C ARG A 28 7.36 -15.62 -4.04
N GLY A 29 7.60 -16.40 -2.99
CA GLY A 29 8.71 -17.36 -2.96
C GLY A 29 10.07 -16.75 -2.60
N ALA A 30 10.08 -15.54 -2.03
CA ALA A 30 11.28 -14.97 -1.45
C ALA A 30 11.79 -15.81 -0.26
N ASP A 31 13.10 -15.77 -0.04
CA ASP A 31 13.79 -16.58 0.95
C ASP A 31 13.52 -16.14 2.40
N GLU A 32 13.98 -16.96 3.35
CA GLU A 32 13.82 -16.71 4.78
C GLU A 32 14.53 -15.44 5.25
N GLN A 33 15.66 -15.08 4.61
CA GLN A 33 16.41 -13.87 4.94
C GLN A 33 15.62 -12.62 4.59
N THR A 34 15.03 -12.59 3.39
CA THR A 34 14.15 -11.51 2.93
C THR A 34 12.93 -11.41 3.84
N ALA A 35 12.33 -12.56 4.20
CA ALA A 35 11.21 -12.61 5.13
C ALA A 35 11.57 -12.04 6.50
N ALA A 36 12.72 -12.42 7.06
CA ALA A 36 13.20 -11.92 8.34
C ALA A 36 13.46 -10.40 8.30
N MET A 37 14.07 -9.90 7.23
CA MET A 37 14.35 -8.47 7.06
C MET A 37 13.06 -7.66 7.00
N MET A 38 12.12 -8.04 6.12
CA MET A 38 10.86 -7.31 5.95
C MET A 38 9.98 -7.39 7.21
N HIS A 39 9.91 -8.56 7.84
CA HIS A 39 9.18 -8.74 9.11
C HIS A 39 9.82 -7.95 10.24
N GLY A 40 11.15 -7.92 10.32
CA GLY A 40 11.91 -7.14 11.30
C GLY A 40 11.59 -5.65 11.21
N MET A 41 11.62 -5.09 9.99
CA MET A 41 11.22 -3.70 9.76
C MET A 41 9.76 -3.47 10.17
N ALA A 42 8.84 -4.33 9.73
CA ALA A 42 7.41 -4.15 9.99
C ALA A 42 7.05 -4.25 11.48
N LYS A 43 7.60 -5.24 12.20
CA LYS A 43 7.28 -5.46 13.62
C LYS A 43 7.84 -4.38 14.54
N ASN A 44 8.96 -3.74 14.16
CA ASN A 44 9.51 -2.62 14.91
C ASN A 44 8.53 -1.44 14.98
N THR A 45 7.80 -1.20 13.88
CA THR A 45 6.76 -0.17 13.83
C THR A 45 5.40 -0.65 14.34
N TYR A 46 5.08 -1.91 14.08
CA TYR A 46 3.79 -2.54 14.38
C TYR A 46 4.00 -3.80 15.23
N PRO A 47 4.18 -3.66 16.57
CA PRO A 47 4.60 -4.76 17.44
C PRO A 47 3.70 -6.00 17.39
N PHE A 48 2.40 -5.83 17.10
CA PHE A 48 1.45 -6.93 16.96
C PHE A 48 1.85 -7.93 15.86
N LEU A 49 2.60 -7.51 14.85
CA LEU A 49 3.13 -8.39 13.79
C LEU A 49 4.19 -9.35 14.31
N GLY A 50 4.80 -9.08 15.47
CA GLY A 50 5.81 -9.95 16.09
C GLY A 50 5.28 -11.34 16.48
N SER A 51 3.96 -11.51 16.55
CA SER A 51 3.31 -12.82 16.77
C SER A 51 3.36 -13.75 15.55
N LEU A 52 3.60 -13.20 14.36
CA LEU A 52 3.69 -13.96 13.12
C LEU A 52 5.12 -14.43 12.87
N GLN A 53 5.26 -15.65 12.33
CA GLN A 53 6.54 -16.08 11.75
C GLN A 53 6.89 -15.21 10.54
N PRO A 54 8.17 -14.86 10.31
CA PRO A 54 8.57 -13.99 9.19
C PRO A 54 8.09 -14.45 7.82
N THR A 55 8.20 -15.76 7.54
CA THR A 55 7.75 -16.38 6.28
C THR A 55 6.23 -16.30 6.10
N THR A 56 5.48 -16.47 7.19
CA THR A 56 4.02 -16.31 7.20
C THR A 56 3.64 -14.85 6.96
N PHE A 57 4.30 -13.90 7.63
CA PHE A 57 4.12 -12.47 7.38
C PHE A 57 4.36 -12.12 5.92
N LEU A 58 5.49 -12.56 5.35
CA LEU A 58 5.84 -12.24 3.97
C LEU A 58 4.84 -12.83 2.97
N ARG A 59 4.38 -14.06 3.21
CA ARG A 59 3.35 -14.70 2.39
C ARG A 59 2.02 -13.93 2.43
N LEU A 60 1.60 -13.48 3.61
CA LEU A 60 0.38 -12.67 3.77
C LEU A 60 0.53 -11.30 3.11
N LEU A 61 1.69 -10.65 3.27
CA LEU A 61 1.98 -9.37 2.62
C LEU A 61 1.94 -9.50 1.10
N SER A 62 2.63 -10.50 0.54
CA SER A 62 2.62 -10.81 -0.89
C SER A 62 1.20 -11.07 -1.42
N ALA A 63 0.42 -11.89 -0.72
CA ALA A 63 -0.97 -12.17 -1.09
C ALA A 63 -1.85 -10.91 -1.04
N GLY A 64 -1.67 -10.07 -0.02
CA GLY A 64 -2.38 -8.80 0.14
C GLY A 64 -2.07 -7.81 -0.99
N GLU A 65 -0.79 -7.66 -1.34
CA GLU A 65 -0.35 -6.82 -2.46
C GLU A 65 -0.88 -7.35 -3.80
N ILE A 66 -0.81 -8.65 -4.06
CA ILE A 66 -1.37 -9.24 -5.28
C ILE A 66 -2.87 -8.97 -5.37
N THR A 67 -3.59 -9.17 -4.26
CA THR A 67 -5.05 -8.96 -4.20
C THR A 67 -5.40 -7.50 -4.44
N LEU A 68 -4.73 -6.57 -3.76
CA LEU A 68 -4.97 -5.13 -3.94
C LEU A 68 -4.58 -4.66 -5.34
N GLY A 69 -3.43 -5.09 -5.86
CA GLY A 69 -2.97 -4.78 -7.21
C GLY A 69 -3.94 -5.27 -8.27
N ALA A 70 -4.41 -6.52 -8.16
CA ALA A 70 -5.44 -7.07 -9.03
C ALA A 70 -6.78 -6.30 -8.91
N ALA A 71 -7.18 -5.93 -7.69
CA ALA A 71 -8.40 -5.16 -7.45
C ALA A 71 -8.35 -3.75 -8.04
N LEU A 72 -7.16 -3.15 -8.18
CA LEU A 72 -6.96 -1.87 -8.84
C LEU A 72 -6.93 -2.00 -10.37
N LEU A 73 -6.32 -3.07 -10.90
CA LEU A 73 -6.20 -3.29 -12.34
C LEU A 73 -7.49 -3.77 -12.99
N LEU A 74 -8.24 -4.66 -12.32
CA LEU A 74 -9.46 -5.21 -12.88
C LEU A 74 -10.61 -4.19 -12.77
N PRO A 75 -11.35 -3.92 -13.85
CA PRO A 75 -12.40 -2.91 -13.85
C PRO A 75 -13.70 -3.37 -13.19
N VAL A 76 -13.73 -4.58 -12.63
CA VAL A 76 -14.91 -5.16 -11.96
C VAL A 76 -15.04 -4.73 -10.50
N VAL A 77 -13.96 -4.23 -9.90
CA VAL A 77 -13.97 -3.74 -8.51
C VAL A 77 -14.32 -2.24 -8.51
N PRO A 78 -15.37 -1.82 -7.77
CA PRO A 78 -15.70 -0.40 -7.68
C PRO A 78 -14.53 0.46 -7.20
N THR A 79 -14.33 1.62 -7.83
CA THR A 79 -13.20 2.50 -7.50
C THR A 79 -13.15 2.88 -6.02
N ALA A 80 -14.30 3.15 -5.39
CA ALA A 80 -14.35 3.48 -3.97
C ALA A 80 -13.83 2.34 -3.08
N VAL A 81 -14.17 1.09 -3.40
CA VAL A 81 -13.76 -0.10 -2.63
C VAL A 81 -12.27 -0.34 -2.79
N ALA A 82 -11.75 -0.31 -4.02
CA ALA A 82 -10.31 -0.40 -4.26
C ALA A 82 -9.56 0.78 -3.61
N GLY A 83 -10.18 1.97 -3.58
CA GLY A 83 -9.68 3.16 -2.89
C GLY A 83 -9.51 2.95 -1.39
N ILE A 84 -10.47 2.33 -0.69
CA ILE A 84 -10.34 2.00 0.74
C ILE A 84 -9.12 1.10 0.96
N GLY A 85 -8.96 0.05 0.16
CA GLY A 85 -7.81 -0.85 0.24
C GLY A 85 -6.49 -0.12 0.00
N LEU A 86 -6.44 0.72 -1.03
CA LEU A 86 -5.26 1.53 -1.35
C LEU A 86 -4.92 2.52 -0.24
N THR A 87 -5.93 3.19 0.35
CA THR A 87 -5.75 4.10 1.48
C THR A 87 -5.21 3.36 2.69
N ALA A 88 -5.78 2.23 3.06
CA ALA A 88 -5.31 1.45 4.21
C ALA A 88 -3.87 0.95 4.01
N PHE A 89 -3.56 0.41 2.83
CA PHE A 89 -2.21 -0.04 2.48
C PHE A 89 -1.20 1.11 2.52
N SER A 90 -1.51 2.24 1.88
CA SER A 90 -0.62 3.40 1.85
C SER A 90 -0.47 4.05 3.21
N ALA A 91 -1.52 4.08 4.03
CA ALA A 91 -1.45 4.58 5.39
C ALA A 91 -0.52 3.72 6.26
N ALA A 92 -0.49 2.39 6.04
CA ALA A 92 0.45 1.52 6.72
C ALA A 92 1.91 1.84 6.34
N LEU A 93 2.18 2.14 5.06
CA LEU A 93 3.52 2.53 4.57
C LEU A 93 3.94 3.92 5.07
N VAL A 94 3.03 4.90 5.03
CA VAL A 94 3.27 6.23 5.62
C VAL A 94 3.47 6.09 7.14
N GLY A 95 2.79 5.17 7.80
CA GLY A 95 3.04 4.84 9.20
C GLY A 95 4.45 4.28 9.45
N LEU A 96 4.98 3.43 8.56
CA LEU A 96 6.40 3.00 8.60
C LEU A 96 7.33 4.21 8.49
N TYR A 97 7.11 5.09 7.51
CA TYR A 97 7.89 6.31 7.34
C TYR A 97 7.90 7.18 8.60
N LEU A 98 6.73 7.40 9.21
CA LEU A 98 6.61 8.32 10.35
C LEU A 98 7.18 7.75 11.64
N ARG A 99 7.14 6.43 11.82
CA ARG A 99 7.43 5.78 13.12
C ARG A 99 8.76 5.05 13.16
N THR A 100 9.35 4.69 12.03
CA THR A 100 10.66 4.03 11.99
C THR A 100 11.78 5.04 12.25
N PRO A 101 12.65 4.82 13.25
CA PRO A 101 13.82 5.67 13.51
C PRO A 101 14.72 5.78 12.27
N GLY A 102 15.30 6.96 12.03
CA GLY A 102 16.21 7.19 10.90
C GLY A 102 15.52 7.54 9.56
N MET A 103 14.20 7.41 9.45
CA MET A 103 13.46 7.76 8.23
C MET A 103 13.21 9.26 8.07
N ARG A 104 13.26 10.03 9.16
CA ARG A 104 13.00 11.47 9.18
C ARG A 104 14.18 12.22 9.77
N GLU A 105 14.41 13.44 9.28
CA GLU A 105 15.30 14.40 9.94
C GLU A 105 14.81 14.65 11.37
N GLU A 106 15.75 14.79 12.31
CA GLU A 106 15.42 14.94 13.73
C GLU A 106 14.55 16.20 13.97
N GLY A 107 13.46 16.04 14.74
CA GLY A 107 12.50 17.11 14.99
C GLY A 107 11.63 17.53 13.78
N SER A 108 11.67 16.80 12.66
CA SER A 108 11.04 17.20 11.40
C SER A 108 10.20 16.10 10.75
N LEU A 109 9.32 16.48 9.82
CA LEU A 109 8.60 15.56 8.92
C LEU A 109 9.33 15.34 7.59
N ARG A 110 10.49 15.97 7.39
CA ARG A 110 11.30 15.85 6.17
C ARG A 110 11.98 14.48 6.12
N PRO A 111 11.98 13.80 4.96
CA PRO A 111 12.60 12.49 4.85
C PRO A 111 14.12 12.60 4.85
N THR A 112 14.77 11.62 5.45
CA THR A 112 16.20 11.37 5.18
C THR A 112 16.35 10.76 3.78
N GLN A 113 17.60 10.56 3.34
CA GLN A 113 17.87 9.83 2.09
C GLN A 113 17.27 8.41 2.12
N GLU A 114 17.38 7.73 3.26
CA GLU A 114 16.78 6.40 3.45
C GLU A 114 15.24 6.46 3.48
N GLY A 115 14.67 7.44 4.19
CA GLY A 115 13.22 7.59 4.32
C GLY A 115 12.49 8.04 3.06
N THR A 116 13.21 8.58 2.07
CA THR A 116 12.61 9.10 0.82
C THR A 116 11.83 8.01 0.07
N ALA A 117 12.28 6.75 0.13
CA ALA A 117 11.61 5.63 -0.52
C ALA A 117 10.23 5.33 0.08
N LEU A 118 10.01 5.57 1.38
CA LEU A 118 8.70 5.39 2.03
C LEU A 118 7.88 6.69 1.98
N ALA A 119 8.53 7.85 2.06
CA ALA A 119 7.85 9.15 2.06
C ALA A 119 7.03 9.38 0.78
N LYS A 120 7.55 8.94 -0.38
CA LYS A 120 6.86 9.06 -1.69
C LYS A 120 5.52 8.32 -1.74
N ASP A 121 5.30 7.32 -0.89
CA ASP A 121 4.04 6.57 -0.85
C ASP A 121 2.86 7.43 -0.35
N THR A 122 3.13 8.64 0.14
CA THR A 122 2.11 9.68 0.40
C THR A 122 1.29 10.00 -0.86
N TRP A 123 1.87 9.92 -2.07
CA TRP A 123 1.10 10.11 -3.31
C TRP A 123 0.04 9.02 -3.48
N MET A 124 0.40 7.78 -3.18
CA MET A 124 -0.49 6.64 -3.24
C MET A 124 -1.63 6.75 -2.21
N LEU A 125 -1.32 7.27 -1.02
CA LEU A 125 -2.33 7.61 -0.01
C LEU A 125 -3.30 8.68 -0.54
N GLY A 126 -2.79 9.75 -1.14
CA GLY A 126 -3.62 10.80 -1.75
C GLY A 126 -4.53 10.26 -2.85
N ILE A 127 -4.03 9.38 -3.72
CA ILE A 127 -4.82 8.71 -4.76
C ILE A 127 -5.95 7.87 -4.14
N GLY A 128 -5.63 7.03 -3.13
CA GLY A 128 -6.62 6.21 -2.44
C GLY A 128 -7.73 7.04 -1.80
N VAL A 129 -7.36 8.09 -1.06
CA VAL A 129 -8.33 9.02 -0.45
C VAL A 129 -9.19 9.69 -1.52
N GLY A 130 -8.59 10.14 -2.62
CA GLY A 130 -9.32 10.70 -3.75
C GLY A 130 -10.37 9.75 -4.32
N PHE A 131 -10.06 8.46 -4.47
CA PHE A 131 -11.02 7.44 -4.90
C PHE A 131 -12.18 7.26 -3.92
N VAL A 132 -11.90 7.27 -2.61
CA VAL A 132 -12.93 7.14 -1.57
C VAL A 132 -13.86 8.35 -1.57
N VAL A 133 -13.30 9.55 -1.58
CA VAL A 133 -14.06 10.82 -1.58
C VAL A 133 -14.92 10.95 -2.83
N ASP A 134 -14.37 10.65 -4.00
CA ASP A 134 -15.12 10.66 -5.26
C ASP A 134 -16.26 9.63 -5.28
N GLY A 135 -16.08 8.48 -4.63
CA GLY A 135 -17.13 7.49 -4.43
C GLY A 135 -18.23 7.95 -3.47
N ALA A 136 -17.84 8.51 -2.32
CA ALA A 136 -18.77 9.00 -1.30
C ALA A 136 -19.60 10.19 -1.82
N GLY A 137 -18.96 11.14 -2.50
CA GLY A 137 -19.63 12.31 -3.07
C GLY A 137 -20.62 11.97 -4.18
N ARG A 138 -20.47 10.82 -4.86
CA ARG A 138 -21.43 10.32 -5.85
C ARG A 138 -22.64 9.62 -5.22
N ARG A 139 -22.49 9.01 -4.04
CA ARG A 139 -23.62 8.38 -3.33
C ARG A 139 -24.54 9.43 -2.67
N ALA A 140 -24.00 10.61 -2.38
CA ALA A 140 -24.73 11.72 -1.76
C ALA A 140 -25.48 12.62 -2.77
N ARG A 141 -25.31 12.40 -4.08
CA ARG A 141 -26.00 13.10 -5.17
C ARG A 141 -27.07 12.18 -5.78
#